data_AF-A0A2A4N1M6-F1
#
_entry.id   AF-A0A2A4N1M6-F1
#
_cell.length_a   1.000
_cell.length_b   1.000
_cell.length_c   1.000
_cell.angle_alpha   90.00
_cell.angle_beta   90.00
_cell.angle_gamma   90.00
#
_symmetry.space_group_name_H-M   'P 1'
#
loop_
_entity.id
_entity.type
_entity.pdbx_description
1 polymer ?
#
loop_
_entity_poly.entity_id
_entity_poly.type
_entity_poly.pdbx_seq_one_letter_code
_entity_poly.pdbx_strand_id
1 'polypeptide(L)' 'AQELMQSGADYIAKALRALGWKPGEVLCLTGGVGPQYQAYLPTEMATCVTAPLGSGLDGALALAAQIGHETGDRP' A
#
# COMPACT_ATOMS: atom_id res chain seq x y z
N ALA A 1 19.10 15.87 -1.86
CA ALA A 1 18.29 14.69 -1.50
C ALA A 1 16.80 15.02 -1.36
N GLN A 2 16.45 16.13 -0.70
CA GLN A 2 15.07 16.55 -0.48
C GLN A 2 14.23 16.68 -1.77
N GLU A 3 14.78 17.26 -2.83
CA GLU A 3 14.10 17.38 -4.13
C GLU A 3 13.78 16.01 -4.77
N LEU A 4 14.66 15.02 -4.62
CA LEU A 4 14.43 13.67 -5.11
C LEU A 4 13.31 12.98 -4.33
N MET A 5 13.30 13.12 -2.99
CA MET A 5 12.22 12.59 -2.15
C MET A 5 10.88 13.25 -2.47
N GLN A 6 10.87 14.56 -2.73
CA GLN A 6 9.66 15.28 -3.12
C GLN A 6 9.14 14.80 -4.48
N SER A 7 10.01 14.67 -5.48
CA SER A 7 9.63 14.14 -6.80
C SER A 7 9.05 12.72 -6.73
N GLY A 8 9.64 11.86 -5.90
CA GLY A 8 9.09 10.54 -5.63
C GLY A 8 7.72 10.57 -4.96
N ALA A 9 7.52 11.45 -3.98
CA ALA A 9 6.23 11.64 -3.32
C ALA A 9 5.15 12.16 -4.29
N ASP A 10 5.51 13.10 -5.17
CA ASP A 10 4.62 13.64 -6.20
C ASP A 10 4.19 12.53 -7.19
N TYR A 11 5.13 11.65 -7.55
CA TYR A 11 4.82 10.48 -8.38
C TYR A 11 3.87 9.50 -7.67
N ILE A 12 4.11 9.18 -6.40
CA ILE A 12 3.23 8.32 -5.59
C ILE A 12 1.83 8.93 -5.51
N ALA A 13 1.71 10.22 -5.19
CA ALA A 13 0.42 10.90 -5.08
C ALA A 13 -0.33 10.91 -6.42
N LYS A 14 0.37 11.13 -7.54
CA LYS A 14 -0.21 11.04 -8.89
C LYS A 14 -0.72 9.62 -9.19
N ALA A 15 0.07 8.59 -8.86
CA ALA A 15 -0.30 7.21 -9.09
C ALA A 15 -1.53 6.80 -8.25
N LEU A 16 -1.59 7.17 -6.97
CA LEU A 16 -2.74 6.91 -6.10
C LEU A 16 -4.02 7.54 -6.66
N ARG A 17 -3.96 8.80 -7.10
CA ARG A 17 -5.11 9.46 -7.74
C ARG A 17 -5.55 8.75 -9.02
N ALA A 18 -4.60 8.27 -9.83
CA ALA A 18 -4.89 7.51 -11.04
C ALA A 18 -5.53 6.14 -10.76
N LEU A 19 -5.16 5.50 -9.64
CA LEU A 19 -5.78 4.27 -9.15
C LEU A 19 -7.18 4.50 -8.54
N GLY A 20 -7.62 5.77 -8.43
CA GLY A 20 -8.92 6.12 -7.87
C GLY A 20 -8.95 6.23 -6.36
N TRP A 21 -7.79 6.36 -5.70
CA TRP A 21 -7.70 6.57 -4.26
C TRP A 21 -8.54 7.76 -3.82
N LYS A 22 -9.30 7.59 -2.73
CA LYS A 22 -10.17 8.63 -2.15
C LYS A 22 -9.68 9.06 -0.76
N PRO A 23 -9.90 10.33 -0.38
CA PRO A 23 -9.60 10.80 0.96
C PRO A 23 -10.22 9.90 2.04
N GLY A 24 -9.40 9.48 3.01
CA GLY A 24 -9.79 8.58 4.09
C GLY A 24 -9.56 7.09 3.80
N GLU A 25 -9.21 6.70 2.57
CA GLU A 25 -8.79 5.34 2.28
C GLU A 25 -7.39 5.07 2.84
N VAL A 26 -7.25 3.92 3.48
CA VAL A 26 -6.01 3.48 4.11
C VAL A 26 -4.88 3.37 3.10
N LEU A 27 -3.71 3.89 3.44
CA LEU A 27 -2.49 3.80 2.64
C LEU A 27 -1.41 3.04 3.42
N CYS A 28 -0.91 1.95 2.85
CA CYS A 28 0.23 1.22 3.41
C CYS A 28 1.46 1.44 2.54
N LEU A 29 2.47 2.14 3.06
CA LEU A 29 3.76 2.31 2.38
C LEU A 29 4.62 1.09 2.68
N THR A 30 4.88 0.26 1.67
CA THR A 30 5.64 -0.99 1.80
C THR A 30 7.03 -0.88 1.16
N GLY A 31 7.92 -1.80 1.52
CA GLY A 31 9.32 -1.80 1.05
C GLY A 31 10.24 -0.91 1.89
N GLY A 32 11.56 -1.01 1.63
CA GLY A 32 12.58 -0.42 2.53
C GLY A 32 12.61 1.11 2.60
N VAL A 33 12.17 1.79 1.54
CA VAL A 33 12.14 3.26 1.45
C VAL A 33 10.72 3.85 1.51
N GLY A 34 9.69 2.99 1.52
CA GLY A 34 8.29 3.42 1.51
C GLY A 34 7.94 4.35 2.68
N PRO A 35 8.14 3.93 3.95
CA PRO A 35 7.77 4.73 5.12
C PRO A 35 8.38 6.14 5.14
N GLN A 36 9.56 6.32 4.56
CA GLN A 36 10.29 7.58 4.52
C GLN A 36 9.57 8.63 3.63
N TYR A 37 8.71 8.21 2.70
CA TYR A 37 7.92 9.13 1.89
C TYR A 37 6.76 9.78 2.65
N GLN A 38 6.35 9.26 3.82
CA GLN A 38 5.20 9.82 4.55
C GLN A 38 5.36 11.31 4.84
N ALA A 39 6.57 11.77 5.17
CA ALA A 39 6.86 13.18 5.46
C ALA A 39 6.82 14.10 4.22
N TYR A 40 6.78 13.53 3.02
CA TYR A 40 6.82 14.25 1.73
C TYR A 40 5.49 14.16 0.97
N LEU A 41 4.57 13.31 1.41
CA LEU A 41 3.25 13.16 0.81
C LEU A 41 2.35 14.36 1.13
N PRO A 42 1.35 14.64 0.27
CA PRO A 42 0.26 15.55 0.62
C PRO A 42 -0.40 15.17 1.95
N THR A 43 -0.81 16.16 2.72
CA THR A 43 -1.32 15.97 4.10
C THR A 43 -2.48 14.98 4.14
N GLU A 44 -3.38 15.01 3.16
CA GLU A 44 -4.54 14.13 3.07
C GLU A 44 -4.16 12.65 2.91
N MET A 45 -3.00 12.36 2.30
CA MET A 45 -2.50 11.00 2.13
C MET A 45 -1.60 10.60 3.30
N ALA A 46 -0.74 11.51 3.77
CA ALA A 46 0.20 11.27 4.87
C ALA A 46 -0.51 10.89 6.18
N THR A 47 -1.70 11.48 6.42
CA THR A 47 -2.55 11.19 7.58
C THR A 47 -3.27 9.84 7.48
N CYS A 48 -3.41 9.28 6.27
CA CYS A 48 -4.00 7.97 6.02
C CYS A 48 -2.97 6.83 6.01
N VAL A 49 -1.69 7.14 6.25
CA VAL A 49 -0.64 6.12 6.28
C VAL A 49 -0.77 5.26 7.54
N THR A 50 -0.89 3.95 7.36
CA THR A 50 -0.95 2.97 8.44
C THR A 50 0.09 1.87 8.24
N ALA A 51 0.47 1.21 9.34
CA ALA A 51 1.27 -0.01 9.26
C ALA A 51 0.49 -1.11 8.53
N PRO A 52 1.14 -1.91 7.66
CA PRO A 52 0.49 -3.06 7.04
C PRO A 52 0.18 -4.14 8.09
N LEU A 53 -0.89 -4.91 7.87
CA LEU A 53 -1.28 -6.03 8.75
C LEU A 53 -0.27 -7.20 8.71
N GLY A 54 0.49 -7.31 7.63
CA GLY A 54 1.49 -8.35 7.40
C GLY A 54 2.32 -8.03 6.16
N SER A 55 3.26 -8.93 5.86
CA SER A 55 4.07 -8.85 4.65
C SER A 55 3.29 -9.31 3.41
N GLY A 56 3.86 -9.07 2.23
CA GLY A 56 3.32 -9.63 0.99
C GLY A 56 3.30 -11.17 0.98
N LEU A 57 4.22 -11.82 1.70
CA LEU A 57 4.26 -13.28 1.82
C LEU A 57 3.09 -13.80 2.67
N ASP A 58 2.76 -13.11 3.76
CA ASP A 58 1.60 -13.47 4.59
C ASP A 58 0.30 -13.42 3.78
N GLY A 59 0.15 -12.38 2.94
CA GLY A 59 -0.97 -12.27 2.01
C GLY A 59 -1.02 -13.40 0.98
N ALA A 60 0.13 -13.81 0.44
CA ALA A 60 0.20 -14.91 -0.52
C ALA A 60 -0.22 -16.26 0.09
N LEU A 61 0.20 -16.54 1.33
CA LEU A 61 -0.20 -17.74 2.06
C LEU A 61 -1.70 -17.73 2.39
N ALA A 62 -2.24 -16.59 2.82
CA ALA A 62 -3.68 -16.44 3.07
C ALA A 62 -4.51 -16.69 1.80
N LEU A 63 -4.07 -16.17 0.65
CA LEU A 63 -4.73 -16.40 -0.64
C LEU A 63 -4.68 -17.87 -1.06
N ALA A 64 -3.53 -18.54 -0.91
CA ALA A 64 -3.40 -19.96 -1.24
C ALA A 64 -4.32 -20.85 -0.39
N ALA A 65 -4.48 -20.53 0.90
CA ALA A 65 -5.39 -21.25 1.78
C ALA A 65 -6.86 -21.11 1.34
N GLN A 66 -7.28 -19.93 0.90
CA GLN A 66 -8.64 -19.70 0.38
C GLN A 66 -8.92 -20.54 -0.88
N ILE A 67 -8.00 -20.52 -1.85
CA ILE A 67 -8.12 -21.31 -3.10
C ILE A 67 -8.14 -22.81 -2.80
N GLY A 68 -7.32 -23.27 -1.85
CA GLY A 68 -7.31 -24.66 -1.40
C GLY A 68 -8.65 -25.12 -0.81
N HIS A 69 -9.33 -24.24 -0.05
CA HIS A 69 -10.68 -24.51 0.46
C HIS A 69 -11.74 -24.52 -0.65
N GLU A 70 -11.67 -23.59 -1.62
CA GLU A 70 -12.60 -23.53 -2.76
C GLU A 70 -12.46 -24.73 -3.72
N THR A 71 -11.28 -25.35 -3.78
CA THR A 71 -11.01 -26.50 -4.65
C THR A 71 -11.25 -27.84 -3.94
N GLY A 72 -11.29 -27.86 -2.61
CA GLY A 72 -11.46 -29.05 -1.77
C GLY A 72 -12.91 -29.43 -1.45
N ASP A 73 -13.90 -28.61 -1.81
CA ASP A 73 -15.33 -28.87 -1.61
C ASP A 73 -16.04 -29.09 -2.97
N ARG A 74 -15.72 -30.20 -3.62
CA ARG A 74 -16.61 -30.81 -4.63
C ARG A 74 -16.93 -32.23 -4.16
N PRO A 75 -18.21 -32.60 -3.98
CA PRO A 75 -18.60 -33.95 -3.58
C PRO A 75 -18.17 -35.00 -4.60
#